data_AF-A0ABD5Y7F2-F1
#
_entry.id   AF-A0ABD5Y7F2-F1
#
_cell.length_a   1.000
_cell.length_b   1.000
_cell.length_c   1.000
_cell.angle_alpha   90.00
_cell.angle_beta   90.00
_cell.angle_gamma   90.00
#
_symmetry.space_group_name_H-M   'P 1'
#
loop_
_entity.id
_entity.type
_entity.pdbx_description
1 polymer ?
#
loop_
_entity_poly.entity_id
_entity_poly.type
_entity_poly.pdbx_seq_one_letter_code
_entity_poly.pdbx_strand_id
1 'polypeptide(L)'
;MRATRRRGASALVATLLLAVATVTLASVPPRPLRSVVTLVNSLGLRVATDWLAVVALLSLGERVATGEESITRPSVRRLAIAVFVGGVAIEVSPLVRLVAEPSSVTETVLVNGVAGALQEGLFAAGLLVATAAGGAVLRDALGDRDTGGLPLAPTDHRLPRVSPRAVVRVARVMGVVAALWFGIEVASRLALGAPYFWLAVGGSAVGALGGAVDYGVLAVAFLALAVDGADVRSAVGGAAAVWLVLVVLGIAVGVLSAGLGVVLVGATATPMGAVEAAGMGLWPAPESWTLLLATGTFLAGAAGLSIIQRTVPERDGTETGTAVDDSGAPR
;
A
#
# COMPACT_ATOMS: atom_id res chain seq x y z
N MET A 1 12.70 -14.40 -21.03
CA MET A 1 13.93 -13.76 -20.49
C MET A 1 13.86 -12.23 -20.40
N ARG A 2 13.28 -11.52 -21.39
CA ARG A 2 13.16 -10.04 -21.33
C ARG A 2 12.17 -9.56 -20.27
N ALA A 3 11.02 -10.20 -20.15
CA ALA A 3 10.02 -10.01 -19.09
C ALA A 3 10.62 -10.16 -17.68
N THR A 4 11.29 -11.30 -17.41
CA THR A 4 11.97 -11.55 -16.14
C THR A 4 13.09 -10.55 -15.82
N ARG A 5 13.83 -10.05 -16.81
CA ARG A 5 14.84 -8.99 -16.61
C ARG A 5 14.21 -7.64 -16.22
N ARG A 6 13.04 -7.30 -16.77
CA ARG A 6 12.30 -6.06 -16.43
C ARG A 6 11.74 -6.09 -15.01
N ARG A 7 11.18 -7.24 -14.58
CA ARG A 7 10.81 -7.47 -13.17
C ARG A 7 12.00 -7.29 -12.25
N GLY A 8 13.13 -7.90 -12.60
CA GLY A 8 14.35 -7.79 -11.82
C GLY A 8 14.82 -6.34 -11.68
N ALA A 9 14.88 -5.59 -12.79
CA ALA A 9 15.33 -4.20 -12.78
C ALA A 9 14.37 -3.26 -12.04
N SER A 10 13.05 -3.40 -12.26
CA SER A 10 12.04 -2.61 -11.56
C SER A 10 12.04 -2.90 -10.06
N ALA A 11 12.14 -4.17 -9.66
CA ALA A 11 12.27 -4.55 -8.27
C ALA A 11 13.55 -3.99 -7.64
N LEU A 12 14.69 -4.05 -8.34
CA LEU A 12 15.96 -3.55 -7.82
C LEU A 12 15.93 -2.03 -7.60
N VAL A 13 15.47 -1.26 -8.58
CA VAL A 13 15.38 0.21 -8.49
C VAL A 13 14.49 0.64 -7.33
N ALA A 14 13.33 0.01 -7.20
CA ALA A 14 12.37 0.37 -6.17
C ALA A 14 12.80 -0.12 -4.78
N THR A 15 13.51 -1.26 -4.68
CA THR A 15 14.21 -1.67 -3.44
C THR A 15 15.25 -0.63 -3.03
N LEU A 16 16.05 -0.13 -3.98
CA LEU A 16 17.10 0.87 -3.72
C LEU A 16 16.49 2.19 -3.25
N LEU A 17 15.40 2.65 -3.87
CA LEU A 17 14.70 3.87 -3.46
C LEU A 17 14.10 3.75 -2.04
N LEU A 18 13.49 2.62 -1.71
CA LEU A 18 12.96 2.37 -0.36
C LEU A 18 14.07 2.29 0.68
N ALA A 19 15.20 1.65 0.36
CA ALA A 19 16.36 1.60 1.25
C ALA A 19 16.92 3.00 1.51
N VAL A 20 17.10 3.81 0.47
CA VAL A 20 17.56 5.21 0.60
C VAL A 20 16.58 6.03 1.43
N ALA A 21 15.27 5.93 1.17
CA ALA A 21 14.26 6.60 1.96
C ALA A 21 14.36 6.21 3.44
N THR A 22 14.42 4.91 3.75
CA THR A 22 14.53 4.40 5.12
C THR A 22 15.77 4.95 5.85
N VAL A 23 16.93 4.94 5.19
CA VAL A 23 18.19 5.47 5.77
C VAL A 23 18.11 6.98 5.98
N THR A 24 17.59 7.71 4.99
CA THR A 24 17.45 9.17 5.07
C THR A 24 16.52 9.56 6.22
N LEU A 25 15.40 8.86 6.35
CA LEU A 25 14.43 9.05 7.41
C LEU A 25 15.06 8.81 8.79
N ALA A 26 15.79 7.72 8.94
CA ALA A 26 16.49 7.41 10.17
C ALA A 26 17.60 8.41 10.55
N SER A 27 18.11 9.17 9.57
CA SER A 27 19.24 10.10 9.76
C SER A 27 18.84 11.49 10.27
N VAL A 28 17.54 11.79 10.43
CA VAL A 28 17.07 13.12 10.88
C VAL A 28 17.39 13.34 12.38
N PRO A 29 18.23 14.35 12.74
CA PRO A 29 18.60 14.62 14.13
C PRO A 29 17.47 15.29 14.94
N PRO A 30 17.52 15.26 16.30
CA PRO A 30 18.58 14.74 17.17
C PRO A 30 18.14 13.45 17.86
N ARG A 31 18.67 12.29 17.46
CA ARG A 31 18.38 11.02 18.15
C ARG A 31 19.64 10.25 18.48
N PRO A 32 19.69 9.60 19.65
CA PRO A 32 20.80 8.73 20.01
C PRO A 32 20.88 7.54 19.04
N LEU A 33 22.09 7.10 18.69
CA LEU A 33 22.33 6.03 17.70
C LEU A 33 21.54 4.74 18.00
N ARG A 34 21.33 4.40 19.28
CA ARG A 34 20.51 3.25 19.69
C ARG A 34 19.04 3.39 19.26
N SER A 35 18.49 4.61 19.35
CA SER A 35 17.14 4.91 18.86
C SER A 35 17.08 4.85 17.33
N VAL A 36 18.13 5.29 16.64
CA VAL A 36 18.24 5.21 15.18
C VAL A 36 18.24 3.74 14.71
N VAL A 37 19.04 2.87 15.33
CA VAL A 37 19.11 1.44 14.95
C VAL A 37 17.77 0.74 15.18
N THR A 38 17.12 0.97 16.33
CA THR A 38 15.78 0.42 16.60
C THR A 38 14.76 0.96 15.59
N LEU A 39 14.84 2.24 15.25
CA LEU A 39 13.97 2.87 14.27
C LEU A 39 14.18 2.27 12.87
N VAL A 40 15.43 2.17 12.39
CA VAL A 40 15.77 1.55 11.11
C VAL A 40 15.26 0.11 11.05
N ASN A 41 15.39 -0.65 12.14
CA ASN A 41 14.87 -2.00 12.20
C ASN A 41 13.34 -2.03 12.08
N SER A 42 12.63 -1.18 12.84
CA SER A 42 11.16 -1.10 12.78
C SER A 42 10.63 -0.61 11.41
N LEU A 43 11.26 0.42 10.84
CA LEU A 43 10.90 0.96 9.54
C LEU A 43 11.27 -0.03 8.43
N GLY A 44 12.40 -0.72 8.57
CA GLY A 44 12.87 -1.72 7.61
C GLY A 44 11.94 -2.91 7.47
N LEU A 45 11.35 -3.38 8.58
CA LEU A 45 10.33 -4.44 8.56
C LEU A 45 9.07 -4.00 7.81
N ARG A 46 8.52 -2.85 8.20
CA ARG A 46 7.34 -2.27 7.55
C ARG A 46 7.57 -2.02 6.06
N VAL A 47 8.74 -1.46 5.71
CA VAL A 47 9.16 -1.25 4.31
C VAL A 47 9.23 -2.56 3.55
N ALA A 48 9.78 -3.62 4.15
CA ALA A 48 9.86 -4.92 3.50
C ALA A 48 8.47 -5.55 3.28
N THR A 49 7.55 -5.36 4.22
CA THR A 49 6.15 -5.80 4.12
C THR A 49 5.40 -5.04 3.01
N ASP A 50 5.50 -3.71 2.98
CA ASP A 50 4.95 -2.86 1.91
C ASP A 50 5.56 -3.20 0.54
N TRP A 51 6.86 -3.52 0.53
CA TRP A 51 7.58 -3.87 -0.67
C TRP A 51 7.08 -5.16 -1.32
N LEU A 52 6.70 -6.17 -0.54
CA LEU A 52 6.07 -7.39 -1.08
C LEU A 52 4.78 -7.06 -1.85
N ALA A 53 3.97 -6.14 -1.34
CA ALA A 53 2.77 -5.69 -2.02
C ALA A 53 3.09 -4.99 -3.34
N VAL A 54 4.10 -4.10 -3.36
CA VAL A 54 4.54 -3.41 -4.58
C VAL A 54 5.08 -4.39 -5.61
N VAL A 55 5.92 -5.36 -5.22
CA VAL A 55 6.44 -6.38 -6.14
C VAL A 55 5.30 -7.21 -6.75
N ALA A 56 4.31 -7.59 -5.95
CA ALA A 56 3.14 -8.30 -6.44
C ALA A 56 2.32 -7.43 -7.42
N LEU A 57 2.15 -6.14 -7.13
CA LEU A 57 1.50 -5.18 -8.02
C LEU A 57 2.25 -5.00 -9.34
N LEU A 58 3.57 -4.86 -9.32
CA LEU A 58 4.40 -4.77 -10.51
C LEU A 58 4.32 -6.06 -11.34
N SER A 59 4.29 -7.22 -10.68
CA SER A 59 4.10 -8.51 -11.35
C SER A 59 2.74 -8.61 -12.05
N LEU A 60 1.70 -8.02 -11.45
CA LEU A 60 0.36 -7.94 -12.02
C LEU A 60 0.32 -6.96 -13.18
N GLY A 61 0.90 -5.77 -13.00
CA GLY A 61 0.99 -4.72 -14.02
C GLY A 61 1.73 -5.19 -15.27
N GLU A 62 2.80 -5.98 -15.12
CA GLU A 62 3.48 -6.56 -16.27
C GLU A 62 2.61 -7.59 -17.00
N ARG A 63 1.89 -8.46 -16.28
CA ARG A 63 0.94 -9.41 -16.92
C ARG A 63 -0.14 -8.68 -17.71
N VAL A 64 -0.65 -7.55 -17.18
CA VAL A 64 -1.56 -6.67 -17.93
C VAL A 64 -0.87 -6.15 -19.19
N ALA A 65 0.36 -5.65 -19.05
CA ALA A 65 1.06 -4.95 -20.12
C ALA A 65 1.55 -5.84 -21.25
N THR A 66 1.91 -7.10 -20.98
CA THR A 66 2.34 -8.04 -22.04
C THR A 66 1.17 -8.76 -22.71
N GLY A 67 0.02 -8.85 -22.02
CA GLY A 67 -1.16 -9.56 -22.53
C GLY A 67 -0.94 -11.05 -22.81
N GLU A 68 0.16 -11.64 -22.34
CA GLU A 68 0.51 -13.05 -22.54
C GLU A 68 -0.28 -13.99 -21.61
N GLU A 69 -0.76 -13.50 -20.46
CA GLU A 69 -1.57 -14.27 -19.51
C GLU A 69 -2.81 -13.49 -19.07
N SER A 70 -3.98 -14.15 -19.06
CA SER A 70 -5.19 -13.57 -18.48
C SER A 70 -5.06 -13.47 -16.96
N ILE A 71 -5.37 -12.30 -16.42
CA ILE A 71 -5.41 -12.11 -14.96
C ILE A 71 -6.71 -12.70 -14.45
N THR A 72 -6.59 -13.77 -13.67
CA THR A 72 -7.73 -14.50 -13.14
C THR A 72 -7.87 -14.27 -11.63
N ARG A 73 -9.06 -14.48 -11.08
CA ARG A 73 -9.28 -14.41 -9.62
C ARG A 73 -8.33 -15.34 -8.84
N PRO A 74 -8.06 -16.60 -9.29
CA PRO A 74 -7.09 -17.47 -8.64
C PRO A 74 -5.65 -16.93 -8.64
N SER A 75 -5.19 -16.26 -9.70
CA SER A 75 -3.83 -15.70 -9.74
C SER A 75 -3.68 -14.55 -8.75
N VAL A 76 -4.66 -13.64 -8.68
CA VAL A 76 -4.68 -12.55 -7.69
C VAL A 76 -4.76 -13.11 -6.27
N ARG A 77 -5.60 -14.13 -6.04
CA ARG A 77 -5.70 -14.79 -4.73
C ARG A 77 -4.38 -15.41 -4.29
N ARG A 78 -3.67 -16.12 -5.18
CA ARG A 78 -2.36 -16.72 -4.87
C ARG A 78 -1.32 -15.67 -4.50
N LEU A 79 -1.26 -14.57 -5.25
CA LEU A 79 -0.36 -13.45 -4.95
C LEU A 79 -0.74 -12.78 -3.61
N ALA A 80 -2.03 -12.56 -3.34
CA ALA A 80 -2.48 -12.00 -2.07
C ALA A 80 -2.11 -12.89 -0.88
N ILE A 81 -2.27 -14.20 -1.00
CA ILE A 81 -1.82 -15.16 0.03
C ILE A 81 -0.30 -15.08 0.20
N ALA A 82 0.46 -15.03 -0.89
CA ALA A 82 1.92 -14.92 -0.83
C ALA A 82 2.39 -13.63 -0.16
N VAL A 83 1.76 -12.48 -0.47
CA VAL A 83 2.04 -11.19 0.18
C VAL A 83 1.68 -11.25 1.66
N PHE A 84 0.51 -11.79 2.01
CA PHE A 84 0.09 -11.93 3.39
C PHE A 84 1.07 -12.79 4.19
N VAL A 85 1.32 -14.02 3.73
CA VAL A 85 2.22 -14.96 4.42
C VAL A 85 3.64 -14.43 4.48
N GLY A 86 4.13 -13.84 3.39
CA GLY A 86 5.46 -13.22 3.33
C GLY A 86 5.60 -12.05 4.30
N GLY A 87 4.63 -11.15 4.34
CA GLY A 87 4.59 -10.01 5.27
C GLY A 87 4.58 -10.48 6.72
N VAL A 88 3.68 -11.41 7.06
CA VAL A 88 3.64 -12.01 8.41
C VAL A 88 4.99 -12.65 8.77
N ALA A 89 5.62 -13.40 7.85
CA ALA A 89 6.90 -14.03 8.10
C ALA A 89 8.03 -13.02 8.35
N ILE A 90 8.03 -11.89 7.63
CA ILE A 90 8.99 -10.79 7.83
C ILE A 90 8.80 -10.20 9.24
N GLU A 91 7.57 -9.84 9.59
CA GLU A 91 7.25 -9.16 10.86
C GLU A 91 7.42 -10.09 12.08
N VAL A 92 7.21 -11.40 11.93
CA VAL A 92 7.42 -12.39 13.01
C VAL A 92 8.90 -12.78 13.15
N SER A 93 9.74 -12.58 12.13
CA SER A 93 11.16 -13.00 12.15
C SER A 93 11.95 -12.53 13.39
N PRO A 94 11.81 -11.28 13.87
CA PRO A 94 12.47 -10.83 15.09
C PRO A 94 11.98 -11.55 16.36
N LEU A 95 10.69 -11.92 16.42
CA LEU A 95 10.08 -12.61 17.57
C LEU A 95 10.60 -14.03 17.71
N VAL A 96 10.85 -14.73 16.59
CA VAL A 96 11.44 -16.07 16.59
C VAL A 96 12.83 -16.07 17.22
N ARG A 97 13.60 -14.99 17.02
CA ARG A 97 14.92 -14.84 17.65
C ARG A 97 14.81 -14.64 19.17
N LEU A 98 13.79 -13.92 19.62
CA LEU A 98 13.53 -13.70 21.06
C LEU A 98 13.06 -14.96 21.79
N VAL A 99 12.31 -15.84 21.11
CA VAL A 99 11.88 -17.14 21.67
C VAL A 99 13.02 -18.16 21.67
N ALA A 100 13.98 -18.03 20.75
CA ALA A 100 15.17 -18.89 20.70
C ALA A 100 16.22 -18.53 21.77
N GLU A 101 16.20 -17.31 22.30
CA GLU A 101 17.01 -16.92 23.46
C GLU A 101 16.28 -17.31 24.77
N PRO A 102 16.96 -17.93 25.75
CA PRO A 102 16.34 -18.57 26.93
C PRO A 102 15.82 -17.58 28.00
N SER A 103 15.44 -16.37 27.60
CA SER A 103 14.86 -15.37 28.51
C SER A 103 13.34 -15.53 28.59
N SER A 104 12.76 -15.28 29.77
CA SER A 104 11.32 -15.30 29.99
C SER A 104 10.64 -14.14 29.26
N VAL A 105 10.43 -14.29 27.96
CA VAL A 105 9.62 -13.36 27.17
C VAL A 105 8.21 -13.38 27.75
N THR A 106 7.72 -12.21 28.16
CA THR A 106 6.36 -12.05 28.68
C THR A 106 5.36 -12.39 27.58
N GLU A 107 4.41 -13.28 27.86
CA GLU A 107 3.36 -13.74 26.93
C GLU A 107 2.67 -12.59 26.18
N THR A 108 2.48 -11.46 26.87
CA THR A 108 1.93 -10.20 26.33
C THR A 108 2.73 -9.66 25.14
N VAL A 109 4.06 -9.77 25.16
CA VAL A 109 4.94 -9.30 24.06
C VAL A 109 4.76 -10.19 22.82
N LEU A 110 4.61 -11.50 23.02
CA LEU A 110 4.43 -12.44 21.93
C LEU A 110 3.05 -12.26 21.26
N VAL A 111 1.99 -12.14 22.06
CA VAL A 111 0.61 -11.96 21.55
C VAL A 111 0.49 -10.63 20.79
N ASN A 112 0.99 -9.53 21.35
CA ASN A 112 0.96 -8.23 20.68
C ASN A 112 1.84 -8.20 19.42
N GLY A 113 3.01 -8.84 19.46
CA GLY A 113 3.89 -8.93 18.30
C GLY A 113 3.28 -9.74 17.15
N VAL A 114 2.65 -10.88 17.44
CA VAL A 114 1.98 -11.71 16.42
C VAL A 114 0.73 -11.00 15.88
N ALA A 115 -0.06 -10.36 16.75
CA ALA A 115 -1.22 -9.57 16.32
C ALA A 115 -0.80 -8.44 15.36
N GLY A 116 0.25 -7.69 15.70
CA GLY A 116 0.83 -6.66 14.84
C GLY A 116 1.32 -7.21 13.50
N ALA A 117 2.00 -8.35 13.49
CA ALA A 117 2.45 -8.98 12.25
C ALA A 117 1.30 -9.41 11.33
N LEU A 118 0.23 -10.00 11.90
CA LEU A 118 -0.98 -10.36 11.16
C LEU A 118 -1.66 -9.14 10.56
N GLN A 119 -1.73 -8.07 11.33
CA GLN A 119 -2.32 -6.80 10.96
C GLN A 119 -1.58 -6.11 9.80
N GLU A 120 -0.25 -6.02 9.87
CA GLU A 120 0.57 -5.43 8.80
C GLU A 120 0.51 -6.28 7.52
N GLY A 121 0.62 -7.61 7.65
CA GLY A 121 0.47 -8.53 6.52
C GLY A 121 -0.93 -8.41 5.86
N LEU A 122 -1.97 -8.19 6.64
CA LEU A 122 -3.33 -8.01 6.15
C LEU A 122 -3.49 -6.71 5.34
N PHE A 123 -2.90 -5.60 5.79
CA PHE A 123 -2.94 -4.34 5.04
C PHE A 123 -2.13 -4.41 3.74
N ALA A 124 -0.94 -5.01 3.75
CA ALA A 124 -0.13 -5.21 2.54
C ALA A 124 -0.87 -6.09 1.50
N ALA A 125 -1.49 -7.18 1.93
CA ALA A 125 -2.33 -8.00 1.05
C ALA A 125 -3.59 -7.23 0.59
N GLY A 126 -4.17 -6.42 1.47
CA GLY A 126 -5.29 -5.54 1.20
C GLY A 126 -5.01 -4.55 0.07
N LEU A 127 -3.85 -3.90 0.10
CA LEU A 127 -3.38 -2.99 -0.96
C LEU A 127 -3.37 -3.67 -2.34
N LEU A 128 -2.81 -4.88 -2.42
CA LEU A 128 -2.78 -5.66 -3.66
C LEU A 128 -4.19 -5.97 -4.16
N VAL A 129 -5.05 -6.51 -3.27
CA VAL A 129 -6.42 -6.93 -3.63
C VAL A 129 -7.28 -5.73 -4.01
N ALA A 130 -7.16 -4.61 -3.29
CA ALA A 130 -7.91 -3.39 -3.57
C ALA A 130 -7.53 -2.79 -4.93
N THR A 131 -6.23 -2.72 -5.22
CA THR A 131 -5.74 -2.23 -6.53
C THR A 131 -6.18 -3.16 -7.66
N ALA A 132 -6.05 -4.49 -7.49
CA ALA A 132 -6.51 -5.44 -8.50
C ALA A 132 -8.03 -5.37 -8.75
N ALA A 133 -8.84 -5.23 -7.69
CA ALA A 133 -10.28 -5.12 -7.79
C ALA A 133 -10.74 -3.80 -8.42
N GLY A 134 -10.10 -2.68 -8.07
CA GLY A 134 -10.34 -1.38 -8.71
C GLY A 134 -9.93 -1.40 -10.19
N GLY A 135 -8.82 -2.04 -10.51
CA GLY A 135 -8.33 -2.20 -11.88
C GLY A 135 -9.27 -3.02 -12.76
N ALA A 136 -9.87 -4.08 -12.22
CA ALA A 136 -10.88 -4.87 -12.92
C ALA A 136 -12.12 -4.03 -13.28
N VAL A 137 -12.66 -3.27 -12.30
CA VAL A 137 -13.81 -2.37 -12.53
C VAL A 137 -13.47 -1.29 -13.56
N LEU A 138 -12.24 -0.80 -13.54
CA LEU A 138 -11.80 0.23 -14.47
C LEU A 138 -11.62 -0.31 -15.89
N ARG A 139 -11.10 -1.54 -16.04
CA ARG A 139 -11.00 -2.23 -17.32
C ARG A 139 -12.38 -2.46 -17.93
N ASP A 140 -13.35 -2.90 -17.13
CA ASP A 140 -14.75 -3.07 -17.59
C ASP A 140 -15.37 -1.74 -18.04
N ALA A 141 -15.05 -0.64 -17.35
CA ALA A 141 -15.59 0.69 -17.66
C ALA A 141 -14.92 1.36 -18.88
N LEU A 142 -13.65 1.07 -19.14
CA LEU A 142 -12.90 1.66 -20.26
C LEU A 142 -13.18 0.97 -21.60
N GLY A 143 -13.86 -0.18 -21.58
CA GLY A 143 -14.09 -1.02 -22.77
C GLY A 143 -12.80 -1.64 -23.27
N ASP A 144 -12.92 -2.69 -24.07
CA ASP A 144 -11.81 -3.44 -24.67
C ASP A 144 -11.06 -2.56 -25.68
N ARG A 145 -10.25 -1.61 -25.20
CA ARG A 145 -9.30 -0.90 -26.05
C ARG A 145 -8.22 -1.90 -26.42
N ASP A 146 -8.19 -2.28 -27.69
CA ASP A 146 -7.20 -3.15 -28.36
C ASP A 146 -5.73 -2.77 -28.12
N THR A 147 -5.45 -1.65 -27.45
CA THR A 147 -4.14 -1.33 -26.91
C THR A 147 -3.87 -2.15 -25.65
N GLY A 148 -3.55 -3.44 -25.81
CA GLY A 148 -3.27 -4.35 -24.69
C GLY A 148 -1.96 -4.07 -23.92
N GLY A 149 -1.52 -2.81 -23.84
CA GLY A 149 -0.36 -2.33 -23.10
C GLY A 149 -0.75 -1.21 -22.12
N LEU A 150 -0.01 -1.08 -21.01
CA LEU A 150 -0.18 0.05 -20.10
C LEU A 150 0.27 1.35 -20.81
N PRO A 151 -0.48 2.44 -20.72
CA PRO A 151 -0.16 3.67 -21.43
C PRO A 151 1.16 4.27 -20.95
N LEU A 152 1.97 4.68 -21.92
CA LEU A 152 3.07 5.63 -21.72
C LEU A 152 2.45 7.02 -21.78
N ALA A 153 2.44 7.71 -20.64
CA ALA A 153 1.60 8.88 -20.37
C ALA A 153 1.38 9.87 -21.55
N PRO A 154 0.12 10.20 -21.92
CA PRO A 154 -0.20 11.37 -22.75
C PRO A 154 -0.54 12.61 -21.90
N THR A 155 -0.07 13.79 -22.34
CA THR A 155 0.18 15.01 -21.54
C THR A 155 -0.98 15.98 -21.27
N ASP A 156 -2.22 15.70 -21.69
CA ASP A 156 -3.19 16.80 -21.82
C ASP A 156 -4.28 16.87 -20.74
N HIS A 157 -4.28 15.99 -19.74
CA HIS A 157 -5.38 15.91 -18.76
C HIS A 157 -4.94 16.27 -17.35
N ARG A 158 -5.70 17.17 -16.70
CA ARG A 158 -5.42 17.66 -15.34
C ARG A 158 -5.93 16.74 -14.22
N LEU A 159 -6.79 15.77 -14.53
CA LEU A 159 -7.40 14.88 -13.53
C LEU A 159 -7.24 13.40 -13.92
N PRO A 160 -7.01 12.49 -12.95
CA PRO A 160 -6.83 11.07 -13.23
C PRO A 160 -8.07 10.40 -13.81
N ARG A 161 -7.90 9.43 -14.72
CA ARG A 161 -9.01 8.62 -15.29
C ARG A 161 -9.47 7.49 -14.37
N VAL A 162 -9.58 7.75 -13.06
CA VAL A 162 -10.10 6.76 -12.11
C VAL A 162 -11.61 6.94 -11.96
N SER A 163 -12.39 5.91 -12.33
CA SER A 163 -13.84 5.97 -12.22
C SER A 163 -14.29 5.97 -10.75
N PRO A 164 -15.39 6.67 -10.39
CA PRO A 164 -15.93 6.63 -9.03
C PRO A 164 -16.26 5.20 -8.56
N ARG A 165 -16.67 4.33 -9.49
CA ARG A 165 -16.96 2.91 -9.20
C ARG A 165 -15.69 2.15 -8.78
N ALA A 166 -14.54 2.44 -9.39
CA ALA A 166 -13.26 1.85 -8.99
C ALA A 166 -12.86 2.33 -7.59
N VAL A 167 -13.03 3.62 -7.29
CA VAL A 167 -12.78 4.18 -5.93
C VAL A 167 -13.68 3.52 -4.89
N VAL A 168 -14.97 3.40 -5.16
CA VAL A 168 -15.93 2.71 -4.27
C VAL A 168 -15.53 1.24 -4.07
N ARG A 169 -15.03 0.59 -5.11
CA ARG A 169 -14.57 -0.81 -5.00
C ARG A 169 -13.34 -0.93 -4.11
N VAL A 170 -12.36 -0.04 -4.27
CA VAL A 170 -11.18 0.04 -3.38
C VAL A 170 -11.62 0.28 -1.94
N ALA A 171 -12.48 1.28 -1.71
CA ALA A 171 -13.00 1.59 -0.38
C ALA A 171 -13.72 0.38 0.26
N ARG A 172 -14.49 -0.39 -0.52
CA ARG A 172 -15.14 -1.60 -0.03
C ARG A 172 -14.15 -2.69 0.39
N VAL A 173 -13.08 -2.91 -0.40
CA VAL A 173 -12.04 -3.88 -0.04
C VAL A 173 -11.31 -3.43 1.24
N MET A 174 -10.93 -2.15 1.31
CA MET A 174 -10.27 -1.60 2.49
C MET A 174 -11.16 -1.60 3.73
N GLY A 175 -12.47 -1.43 3.58
CA GLY A 175 -13.43 -1.59 4.69
C GLY A 175 -13.46 -3.01 5.26
N VAL A 176 -13.34 -4.04 4.40
CA VAL A 176 -13.23 -5.44 4.86
C VAL A 176 -11.90 -5.66 5.58
N VAL A 177 -10.81 -5.12 5.04
CA VAL A 177 -9.48 -5.19 5.66
C VAL A 177 -9.47 -4.50 7.03
N ALA A 178 -10.05 -3.30 7.15
CA ALA A 178 -10.21 -2.60 8.42
C ALA A 178 -11.01 -3.42 9.44
N ALA A 179 -12.11 -4.04 9.01
CA ALA A 179 -12.94 -4.84 9.90
C ALA A 179 -12.19 -6.07 10.44
N LEU A 180 -11.40 -6.74 9.58
CA LEU A 180 -10.56 -7.87 9.98
C LEU A 180 -9.42 -7.43 10.91
N TRP A 181 -8.74 -6.33 10.59
CA TRP A 181 -7.71 -5.73 11.44
C TRP A 181 -8.25 -5.39 12.82
N PHE A 182 -9.41 -4.73 12.86
CA PHE A 182 -10.11 -4.36 14.07
C PHE A 182 -10.50 -5.59 14.89
N GLY A 183 -11.01 -6.64 14.23
CA GLY A 183 -11.32 -7.91 14.89
C GLY A 183 -10.11 -8.55 15.55
N ILE A 184 -8.95 -8.55 14.90
CA ILE A 184 -7.68 -9.04 15.47
C ILE A 184 -7.29 -8.22 16.70
N GLU A 185 -7.35 -6.89 16.60
CA GLU A 185 -6.98 -5.99 17.71
C GLU A 185 -7.92 -6.12 18.91
N VAL A 186 -9.23 -6.24 18.68
CA VAL A 186 -10.19 -6.44 19.76
C VAL A 186 -10.01 -7.82 20.40
N ALA A 187 -9.77 -8.85 19.60
CA ALA A 187 -9.53 -10.21 20.10
C ALA A 187 -8.24 -10.29 20.94
N SER A 188 -7.15 -9.66 20.51
CA SER A 188 -5.90 -9.61 21.28
C SER A 188 -6.09 -8.87 22.61
N ARG A 189 -6.79 -7.73 22.60
CA ARG A 189 -7.09 -6.95 23.81
C ARG A 189 -8.03 -7.68 24.78
N LEU A 190 -9.00 -8.43 24.27
CA LEU A 190 -9.86 -9.29 25.09
C LEU A 190 -9.07 -10.42 25.76
N ALA A 191 -8.20 -11.09 25.00
CA ALA A 191 -7.37 -12.17 25.51
C ALA A 191 -6.41 -11.72 26.61
N LEU A 192 -5.88 -10.48 26.49
CA LEU A 192 -4.91 -9.91 27.43
C LEU A 192 -5.55 -9.14 28.60
N GLY A 193 -6.89 -9.00 28.64
CA GLY A 193 -7.59 -8.32 29.73
C GLY A 193 -7.37 -6.81 29.77
N ALA A 194 -7.56 -6.11 28.64
CA ALA A 194 -7.31 -4.67 28.54
C ALA A 194 -8.14 -3.84 29.55
N PRO A 195 -7.51 -2.95 30.34
CA PRO A 195 -8.24 -1.99 31.17
C PRO A 195 -9.00 -1.00 30.27
N TYR A 196 -10.21 -0.62 30.66
CA TYR A 196 -11.10 0.29 29.92
C TYR A 196 -11.43 -0.18 28.49
N PHE A 197 -12.07 -1.35 28.40
CA PHE A 197 -12.41 -2.03 27.13
C PHE A 197 -13.02 -1.11 26.05
N TRP A 198 -13.93 -0.20 26.40
CA TRP A 198 -14.54 0.71 25.42
C TRP A 198 -13.58 1.76 24.86
N LEU A 199 -12.63 2.26 25.66
CA LEU A 199 -11.53 3.10 25.15
C LEU A 199 -10.62 2.29 24.25
N ALA A 200 -10.31 1.05 24.65
CA ALA A 200 -9.55 0.14 23.82
C ALA A 200 -10.22 -0.08 22.44
N VAL A 201 -11.53 -0.35 22.41
CA VAL A 201 -12.33 -0.51 21.19
C VAL A 201 -12.31 0.77 20.34
N GLY A 202 -12.52 1.94 20.95
CA GLY A 202 -12.47 3.22 20.24
C GLY A 202 -11.12 3.48 19.58
N GLY A 203 -10.02 3.22 20.30
CA GLY A 203 -8.66 3.35 19.77
C GLY A 203 -8.39 2.37 18.62
N SER A 204 -8.84 1.12 18.75
CA SER A 204 -8.75 0.12 17.68
C SER A 204 -9.54 0.53 16.44
N ALA A 205 -10.74 1.10 16.60
CA ALA A 205 -11.53 1.56 15.47
C ALA A 205 -10.84 2.71 14.71
N VAL A 206 -10.25 3.67 15.43
CA VAL A 206 -9.49 4.78 14.85
C VAL A 206 -8.24 4.26 14.12
N GLY A 207 -7.49 3.34 14.73
CA GLY A 207 -6.32 2.72 14.10
C GLY A 207 -6.67 1.97 12.81
N ALA A 208 -7.75 1.18 12.83
CA ALA A 208 -8.23 0.44 11.66
C ALA A 208 -8.60 1.38 10.50
N LEU A 209 -9.28 2.50 10.81
CA LEU A 209 -9.66 3.51 9.84
C LEU A 209 -8.43 4.24 9.27
N GLY A 210 -7.47 4.61 10.13
CA GLY A 210 -6.21 5.22 9.70
C GLY A 210 -5.47 4.36 8.69
N GLY A 211 -5.24 3.08 9.01
CA GLY A 211 -4.60 2.14 8.08
C GLY A 211 -5.39 1.96 6.78
N ALA A 212 -6.72 1.83 6.86
CA ALA A 212 -7.53 1.68 5.64
C ALA A 212 -7.50 2.89 4.72
N VAL A 213 -7.39 4.09 5.29
CA VAL A 213 -7.20 5.34 4.55
C VAL A 213 -5.84 5.35 3.86
N ASP A 214 -4.76 5.07 4.60
CA ASP A 214 -3.40 5.13 4.06
C ASP A 214 -3.23 4.21 2.85
N TYR A 215 -3.56 2.93 3.04
CA TYR A 215 -3.46 1.93 1.97
C TYR A 215 -4.53 2.12 0.87
N GLY A 216 -5.68 2.72 1.20
CA GLY A 216 -6.71 3.07 0.23
C GLY A 216 -6.26 4.17 -0.73
N VAL A 217 -5.62 5.23 -0.21
CA VAL A 217 -5.04 6.31 -1.03
C VAL A 217 -3.94 5.76 -1.92
N LEU A 218 -3.05 4.89 -1.39
CA LEU A 218 -2.02 4.23 -2.18
C LEU A 218 -2.60 3.39 -3.32
N ALA A 219 -3.64 2.59 -3.05
CA ALA A 219 -4.31 1.78 -4.06
C ALA A 219 -4.89 2.63 -5.20
N VAL A 220 -5.55 3.74 -4.88
CA VAL A 220 -6.10 4.68 -5.88
C VAL A 220 -4.98 5.37 -6.65
N ALA A 221 -3.89 5.75 -5.99
CA ALA A 221 -2.75 6.37 -6.64
C ALA A 221 -2.05 5.41 -7.63
N PHE A 222 -1.90 4.13 -7.27
CA PHE A 222 -1.41 3.11 -8.20
C PHE A 222 -2.34 2.88 -9.38
N LEU A 223 -3.66 2.91 -9.16
CA LEU A 223 -4.64 2.84 -10.25
C LEU A 223 -4.49 4.02 -11.22
N ALA A 224 -4.36 5.25 -10.69
CA ALA A 224 -4.13 6.43 -11.50
C ALA A 224 -2.86 6.29 -12.35
N LEU A 225 -1.74 5.89 -11.76
CA LEU A 225 -0.49 5.65 -12.51
C LEU A 225 -0.60 4.55 -13.57
N ALA A 226 -1.37 3.49 -13.29
CA ALA A 226 -1.60 2.42 -14.24
C ALA A 226 -2.40 2.86 -15.47
N VAL A 227 -3.26 3.88 -15.32
CA VAL A 227 -4.20 4.31 -16.36
C VAL A 227 -3.72 5.55 -17.10
N ASP A 228 -3.06 6.46 -16.41
CA ASP A 228 -2.59 7.72 -16.98
C ASP A 228 -1.10 7.67 -17.35
N GLY A 229 -0.39 6.61 -16.95
CA GLY A 229 1.02 6.39 -17.22
C GLY A 229 1.93 6.95 -16.12
N ALA A 230 3.03 6.23 -15.86
CA ALA A 230 4.05 6.57 -14.89
C ALA A 230 5.24 7.25 -15.59
N ASP A 231 5.35 8.56 -15.40
CA ASP A 231 6.50 9.37 -15.78
C ASP A 231 6.93 10.27 -14.61
N VAL A 232 8.10 10.92 -14.70
CA VAL A 232 8.65 11.74 -13.61
C VAL A 232 7.65 12.81 -13.15
N ARG A 233 6.95 13.45 -14.09
CA ARG A 233 5.96 14.50 -13.79
C ARG A 233 4.73 13.95 -13.05
N SER A 234 4.21 12.78 -13.46
CA SER A 234 3.06 12.15 -12.79
C SER A 234 3.46 11.52 -11.45
N ALA A 235 4.70 11.05 -11.31
CA ALA A 235 5.25 10.57 -10.05
C ALA A 235 5.41 11.69 -9.02
N VAL A 236 5.99 12.85 -9.41
CA VAL A 236 6.15 14.00 -8.50
C VAL A 236 4.81 14.63 -8.15
N GLY A 237 3.96 14.88 -9.15
CA GLY A 237 2.62 15.44 -8.93
C GLY A 237 1.72 14.50 -8.13
N GLY A 238 1.77 13.20 -8.44
CA GLY A 238 1.05 12.16 -7.71
C GLY A 238 1.54 12.01 -6.28
N ALA A 239 2.85 12.07 -6.03
CA ALA A 239 3.41 12.01 -4.68
C ALA A 239 2.97 13.22 -3.84
N ALA A 240 3.00 14.43 -4.41
CA ALA A 240 2.52 15.63 -3.74
C ALA A 240 1.01 15.55 -3.44
N ALA A 241 0.21 15.03 -4.37
CA ALA A 241 -1.22 14.84 -4.18
C ALA A 241 -1.53 13.78 -3.12
N VAL A 242 -0.86 12.62 -3.17
CA VAL A 242 -0.96 11.55 -2.16
C VAL A 242 -0.61 12.12 -0.78
N TRP A 243 0.52 12.83 -0.68
CA TRP A 243 0.94 13.44 0.57
C TRP A 243 -0.10 14.43 1.10
N LEU A 244 -0.59 15.35 0.26
CA LEU A 244 -1.60 16.33 0.65
C LEU A 244 -2.90 15.64 1.11
N VAL A 245 -3.38 14.65 0.37
CA VAL A 245 -4.61 13.91 0.69
C VAL A 245 -4.45 13.16 2.01
N LEU A 246 -3.33 12.45 2.20
CA LEU A 246 -3.05 11.74 3.45
C LEU A 246 -2.95 12.70 4.64
N VAL A 247 -2.32 13.86 4.48
CA VAL A 247 -2.26 14.89 5.53
C VAL A 247 -3.65 15.38 5.90
N VAL A 248 -4.49 15.73 4.92
CA VAL A 248 -5.86 16.22 5.16
C VAL A 248 -6.72 15.16 5.84
N LEU A 249 -6.65 13.91 5.36
CA LEU A 249 -7.40 12.81 5.98
C LEU A 249 -6.88 12.44 7.36
N GLY A 250 -5.57 12.47 7.58
CA GLY A 250 -4.96 12.27 8.89
C GLY A 250 -5.43 13.33 9.90
N ILE A 251 -5.53 14.60 9.48
CA ILE A 251 -6.14 15.67 10.29
C ILE A 251 -7.60 15.35 10.61
N ALA A 252 -8.39 14.95 9.61
CA ALA A 252 -9.81 14.61 9.82
C ALA A 252 -9.98 13.43 10.80
N VAL A 253 -9.18 12.36 10.65
CA VAL A 253 -9.18 11.22 11.58
C VAL A 253 -8.77 11.65 12.99
N GLY A 254 -7.76 12.53 13.12
CA GLY A 254 -7.35 13.09 14.40
C GLY A 254 -8.44 13.92 15.08
N VAL A 255 -9.17 14.74 14.32
CA VAL A 255 -10.30 15.51 14.85
C VAL A 255 -11.44 14.58 15.29
N LEU A 256 -11.76 13.57 14.48
CA LEU A 256 -12.80 12.59 14.80
C LEU A 256 -12.42 11.74 16.03
N SER A 257 -11.15 11.33 16.16
CA SER A 257 -10.67 10.55 17.30
C SER A 257 -10.65 11.38 18.59
N ALA A 258 -10.28 12.67 18.52
CA ALA A 258 -10.39 13.59 19.63
C ALA A 258 -11.85 13.77 20.08
N GLY A 259 -12.77 13.96 19.11
CA GLY A 259 -14.20 14.04 19.39
C GLY A 259 -14.75 12.76 20.04
N LEU A 260 -14.34 11.59 19.54
CA LEU A 260 -14.72 10.29 20.11
C LEU A 260 -14.22 10.14 21.55
N GLY A 261 -12.97 10.56 21.82
CA GLY A 261 -12.39 10.55 23.17
C GLY A 261 -13.19 11.41 24.15
N VAL A 262 -13.56 12.63 23.75
CA VAL A 262 -14.38 13.53 24.57
C VAL A 262 -15.75 12.92 24.87
N VAL A 263 -16.41 12.31 23.88
CA VAL A 263 -17.71 11.64 24.06
C VAL A 263 -17.58 10.44 25.00
N LEU A 264 -16.52 9.64 24.86
CA LEU A 264 -16.30 8.46 25.71
C LEU A 264 -16.03 8.83 27.16
N VAL A 265 -15.24 9.89 27.41
CA VAL A 265 -15.02 10.44 28.75
C VAL A 265 -16.34 10.89 29.37
N GLY A 266 -17.13 11.67 28.61
CA GLY A 266 -18.43 12.15 29.07
C GLY A 266 -19.43 11.04 29.36
N ALA A 267 -19.41 9.96 28.58
CA ALA A 267 -20.36 8.85 28.70
C ALA A 267 -19.95 7.79 29.74
N THR A 268 -18.65 7.60 30.00
CA THR A 268 -18.15 6.48 30.83
C THR A 268 -17.42 6.93 32.10
N ALA A 269 -17.35 8.23 32.37
CA ALA A 269 -16.59 8.81 33.48
C ALA A 269 -15.14 8.30 33.55
N THR A 270 -14.56 7.97 32.40
CA THR A 270 -13.19 7.47 32.32
C THR A 270 -12.22 8.56 32.73
N PRO A 271 -11.23 8.27 33.59
CA PRO A 271 -10.26 9.27 34.02
C PRO A 271 -9.43 9.75 32.81
N MET A 272 -9.17 11.05 32.73
CA MET A 272 -8.50 11.66 31.57
C MET A 272 -7.12 11.05 31.27
N GLY A 273 -6.38 10.62 32.32
CA GLY A 273 -5.12 9.91 32.14
C GLY A 273 -5.24 8.56 31.40
N ALA A 274 -6.39 7.88 31.48
CA ALA A 274 -6.64 6.66 30.69
C ALA A 274 -6.95 6.98 29.21
N VAL A 275 -7.46 8.17 28.93
CA VAL A 275 -7.79 8.65 27.57
C VAL A 275 -6.53 9.13 26.87
N GLU A 276 -5.68 9.85 27.59
CA GLU A 276 -4.32 10.22 27.16
C GLU A 276 -3.45 8.98 26.92
N ALA A 277 -3.50 7.99 27.83
CA ALA A 277 -2.78 6.72 27.67
C ALA A 277 -3.31 5.87 26.50
N ALA A 278 -4.60 5.99 26.16
CA ALA A 278 -5.19 5.37 24.97
C ALA A 278 -4.87 6.13 23.67
N GLY A 279 -4.16 7.26 23.76
CA GLY A 279 -3.80 8.11 22.62
C GLY A 279 -4.97 8.87 22.00
N MET A 280 -6.13 8.92 22.66
CA MET A 280 -7.29 9.68 22.20
C MET A 280 -7.13 11.17 22.54
N GLY A 281 -7.28 12.05 21.57
CA GLY A 281 -7.09 13.50 21.77
C GLY A 281 -5.64 13.95 21.76
N LEU A 282 -4.67 13.03 21.72
CA LEU A 282 -3.39 13.35 21.12
C LEU A 282 -3.67 13.65 19.65
N TRP A 283 -3.25 14.83 19.19
CA TRP A 283 -3.05 15.03 17.75
C TRP A 283 -2.26 13.81 17.29
N PRO A 284 -2.65 13.10 16.21
CA PRO A 284 -1.81 12.03 15.69
C PRO A 284 -0.42 12.63 15.63
N ALA A 285 0.52 12.11 16.44
CA ALA A 285 1.89 12.59 16.42
C ALA A 285 2.22 12.54 14.94
N PRO A 286 2.51 13.68 14.27
CA PRO A 286 2.51 13.71 12.82
C PRO A 286 3.44 12.59 12.44
N GLU A 287 2.85 11.51 11.92
CA GLU A 287 3.60 10.31 11.62
C GLU A 287 4.24 10.64 10.29
N SER A 288 5.16 11.60 10.34
CA SER A 288 5.96 12.05 9.22
C SER A 288 6.57 10.81 8.60
N TRP A 289 6.95 9.83 9.40
CA TRP A 289 7.44 8.52 8.98
C TRP A 289 6.42 7.70 8.19
N THR A 290 5.18 7.51 8.65
CA THR A 290 4.22 6.66 7.92
C THR A 290 3.75 7.35 6.65
N LEU A 291 3.58 8.68 6.68
CA LEU A 291 3.34 9.51 5.50
C LEU A 291 4.51 9.46 4.51
N LEU A 292 5.75 9.55 4.99
CA LEU A 292 6.96 9.50 4.15
C LEU A 292 7.21 8.09 3.61
N LEU A 293 6.92 7.06 4.40
CA LEU A 293 6.98 5.66 3.97
C LEU A 293 5.91 5.37 2.91
N ALA A 294 4.66 5.78 3.12
CA ALA A 294 3.61 5.66 2.12
C ALA A 294 4.00 6.39 0.81
N THR A 295 4.52 7.61 0.93
CA THR A 295 5.03 8.38 -0.22
C THR A 295 6.21 7.67 -0.90
N GLY A 296 7.12 7.08 -0.13
CA GLY A 296 8.24 6.28 -0.63
C GLY A 296 7.79 5.00 -1.35
N THR A 297 6.84 4.28 -0.78
CA THR A 297 6.19 3.09 -1.37
C THR A 297 5.53 3.43 -2.69
N PHE A 298 4.81 4.56 -2.76
CA PHE A 298 4.23 5.06 -3.99
C PHE A 298 5.32 5.39 -5.04
N LEU A 299 6.35 6.16 -4.69
CA LEU A 299 7.42 6.52 -5.62
C LEU A 299 8.19 5.31 -6.14
N ALA A 300 8.46 4.34 -5.27
CA ALA A 300 9.12 3.09 -5.62
C ALA A 300 8.29 2.29 -6.62
N GLY A 301 6.98 2.12 -6.36
CA GLY A 301 6.09 1.45 -7.31
C GLY A 301 5.88 2.24 -8.61
N ALA A 302 5.86 3.57 -8.57
CA ALA A 302 5.77 4.44 -9.75
C ALA A 302 7.00 4.27 -10.66
N ALA A 303 8.21 4.28 -10.08
CA ALA A 303 9.45 4.03 -10.81
C ALA A 303 9.46 2.64 -11.46
N GLY A 304 9.03 1.61 -10.71
CA GLY A 304 8.91 0.25 -11.23
C GLY A 304 7.91 0.15 -12.39
N LEU A 305 6.75 0.79 -12.26
CA LEU A 305 5.72 0.80 -13.30
C LEU A 305 6.20 1.55 -14.55
N SER A 306 6.94 2.63 -14.38
CA SER A 306 7.54 3.39 -15.49
C SER A 306 8.53 2.52 -16.29
N ILE A 307 9.37 1.72 -15.62
CA ILE A 307 10.29 0.78 -16.28
C ILE A 307 9.50 -0.28 -17.07
N ILE A 308 8.42 -0.82 -16.51
CA ILE A 308 7.56 -1.79 -17.20
C ILE A 308 6.97 -1.15 -18.46
N GLN A 309 6.31 0.00 -18.31
CA GLN A 309 5.66 0.72 -19.41
C GLN A 309 6.66 1.06 -20.54
N ARG A 310 7.84 1.60 -20.21
CA ARG A 310 8.85 2.02 -21.20
C ARG A 310 9.53 0.88 -21.94
N THR A 311 9.42 -0.34 -21.41
CA THR A 311 10.09 -1.48 -22.03
C THR A 311 9.11 -2.34 -22.82
N VAL A 312 7.80 -2.30 -22.55
CA VAL A 312 6.77 -3.08 -23.28
C VAL A 312 6.92 -2.84 -24.79
N PRO A 313 7.06 -3.91 -25.61
CA PRO A 313 7.12 -3.74 -27.06
C PRO A 313 5.82 -3.09 -27.54
N GLU A 314 5.91 -2.13 -28.46
CA GLU A 314 4.75 -1.75 -29.26
C GLU A 314 4.19 -3.03 -29.87
N ARG A 315 2.92 -3.34 -29.61
CA ARG A 315 2.22 -4.32 -30.45
C ARG A 315 2.24 -3.71 -31.83
N ASP A 316 2.92 -4.36 -32.77
CA ASP A 316 2.83 -4.05 -34.18
C ASP A 316 1.34 -3.92 -34.50
N GLY A 317 0.88 -2.67 -34.61
CA GLY A 317 -0.43 -2.39 -35.15
C GLY A 317 -0.42 -3.08 -36.49
N THR A 318 -1.37 -3.99 -36.68
CA THR A 318 -1.63 -4.64 -37.95
C THR A 318 -1.39 -3.61 -39.04
N GLU A 319 -0.30 -3.79 -39.79
CA GLU A 319 -0.10 -3.11 -41.06
C GLU A 319 -1.36 -3.45 -41.86
N THR A 320 -2.31 -2.53 -41.88
CA THR A 320 -3.33 -2.50 -42.92
C THR A 320 -2.54 -2.41 -44.20
N GLY A 321 -2.39 -3.57 -44.84
CA GLY A 321 -1.55 -3.74 -46.01
C GLY A 321 -1.87 -2.68 -47.03
N THR A 322 -0.94 -1.75 -47.22
CA THR A 322 -0.68 -1.19 -48.54
C THR A 322 0.17 -2.21 -49.29
N ALA A 323 -0.42 -3.37 -49.56
CA ALA A 323 -0.10 -4.09 -50.78
C ALA A 323 -0.65 -3.23 -51.92
N VAL A 324 0.10 -2.20 -52.29
CA VAL A 324 -0.07 -1.58 -53.61
C VAL A 324 0.54 -2.60 -54.56
N ASP A 325 -0.37 -3.37 -55.14
CA ASP A 325 -0.09 -4.37 -56.14
C ASP A 325 0.56 -3.69 -57.35
N ASP A 326 1.69 -4.26 -57.76
CA ASP A 326 2.46 -3.88 -58.92
C ASP A 326 1.66 -4.35 -60.16
N SER A 327 0.91 -3.47 -60.82
CA SER A 327 0.39 -3.73 -62.17
C SER A 327 -0.06 -2.46 -62.88
N GLY A 328 0.83 -1.91 -63.71
CA GLY A 328 0.49 -0.77 -64.55
C GLY A 328 1.61 -0.21 -65.44
N ALA A 329 2.43 -1.06 -66.06
CA ALA A 329 3.26 -0.63 -67.18
C ALA A 329 2.62 -1.06 -68.51
N PRO A 330 2.23 -0.08 -69.35
CA PRO A 330 2.44 -0.21 -70.79
C PRO A 330 3.21 0.99 -71.34
N ARG A 331 4.34 0.72 -72.01
CA ARG A 331 4.90 1.55 -73.08
C ARG A 331 5.35 0.64 -74.21
#